data_AF-A0A4S5JYU5-F1
#
_entry.id   AF-A0A4S5JYU5-F1
#
_cell.length_a   1.000
_cell.length_b   1.000
_cell.length_c   1.000
_cell.angle_alpha   90.00
_cell.angle_beta   90.00
_cell.angle_gamma   90.00
#
_symmetry.space_group_name_H-M   'P 1'
#
loop_
_entity.id
_entity.type
_entity.pdbx_description
1 polymer ?
#
loop_
_entity_poly.entity_id
_entity_poly.type
_entity_poly.pdbx_seq_one_letter_code
_entity_poly.pdbx_strand_id
1 'polypeptide(L)'
;MPNFSSPAWPIASRIFASLVGGYLFTWGLIAITIAALIPLGIEFHDVEMGMLMLGLLIYLSLFLWGMATDKLIWLWLILFGGGVTMTVLASVLQQSFLQGI
;
A
#
# COMPACT_ATOMS: atom_id res chain seq x y z
N MET A 1 4.92 -39.13 -15.64
CA MET A 1 5.81 -38.16 -14.99
C MET A 1 5.06 -36.84 -14.85
N PRO A 2 4.97 -36.22 -13.66
CA PRO A 2 4.36 -34.90 -13.53
C PRO A 2 5.14 -33.91 -14.40
N ASN A 3 4.44 -33.26 -15.33
CA ASN A 3 5.03 -32.27 -16.21
C ASN A 3 5.16 -30.95 -15.44
N PHE A 4 6.38 -30.56 -15.03
CA PHE A 4 6.65 -29.29 -14.35
C PHE A 4 6.69 -28.08 -15.30
N SER A 5 6.17 -28.19 -16.53
CA SER A 5 6.09 -27.09 -17.51
C SER A 5 5.03 -26.04 -17.18
N SER A 6 4.70 -25.83 -15.90
CA SER A 6 3.92 -24.68 -15.49
C SER A 6 4.86 -23.48 -15.49
N PRO A 7 4.60 -22.41 -16.28
CA PRO A 7 5.44 -21.23 -16.26
C PRO A 7 5.49 -20.70 -14.82
N ALA A 8 6.68 -20.58 -14.23
CA ALA A 8 6.85 -20.03 -12.87
C ALA A 8 6.55 -18.52 -12.81
N TRP A 9 6.49 -17.88 -13.97
CA TRP A 9 6.31 -16.44 -14.14
C TRP A 9 5.05 -15.86 -13.49
N PRO A 10 3.83 -16.44 -13.64
CA PRO A 10 2.62 -15.90 -13.03
C PRO A 10 2.69 -15.97 -11.50
N ILE A 11 3.28 -17.03 -10.94
CA ILE A 11 3.47 -17.20 -9.50
C ILE A 11 4.45 -16.16 -8.97
N ALA A 12 5.60 -16.01 -9.63
CA ALA A 12 6.58 -14.99 -9.27
C ALA A 12 5.99 -13.57 -9.36
N SER A 13 5.20 -13.27 -10.38
CA SER A 13 4.54 -11.97 -10.55
C SER A 13 3.52 -11.68 -9.44
N ARG A 14 2.79 -12.70 -8.96
CA ARG A 14 1.85 -12.57 -7.83
C ARG A 14 2.59 -12.25 -6.54
N ILE A 15 3.65 -13.01 -6.26
CA ILE A 15 4.48 -12.81 -5.07
C ILE A 15 5.05 -11.39 -5.09
N PHE A 16 5.67 -11.00 -6.21
CA PHE A 16 6.26 -9.67 -6.36
C PHE A 16 5.22 -8.56 -6.20
N ALA A 17 4.06 -8.68 -6.85
CA ALA A 17 3.01 -7.68 -6.76
C ALA A 17 2.40 -7.59 -5.34
N SER A 18 2.27 -8.72 -4.65
CA SER A 18 1.74 -8.76 -3.28
C SER A 18 2.72 -8.18 -2.27
N LEU A 19 4.02 -8.46 -2.42
CA LEU A 19 5.09 -7.88 -1.59
C LEU A 19 5.27 -6.39 -1.87
N VAL A 20 5.63 -6.04 -3.10
CA VAL A 20 6.00 -4.67 -3.46
C VAL A 20 4.77 -3.78 -3.52
N GLY A 21 3.70 -4.24 -4.17
CA GLY A 21 2.45 -3.48 -4.24
C GLY A 21 1.78 -3.35 -2.87
N GLY A 22 1.75 -4.42 -2.08
CA GLY A 22 1.21 -4.37 -0.71
C GLY A 22 1.98 -3.36 0.15
N TYR A 23 3.31 -3.37 0.06
CA TYR A 23 4.16 -2.44 0.80
C TYR A 23 3.92 -0.99 0.38
N LEU A 24 3.93 -0.72 -0.94
CA LEU A 24 3.67 0.62 -1.49
C LEU A 24 2.29 1.14 -1.09
N PHE A 25 1.27 0.30 -1.15
CA PHE A 25 -0.09 0.66 -0.74
C PHE A 25 -0.15 1.03 0.75
N THR A 26 0.37 0.15 1.61
CA THR A 26 0.39 0.40 3.07
C THR A 26 1.18 1.67 3.39
N TRP A 27 2.33 1.89 2.75
CA TRP A 27 3.12 3.09 2.94
C TRP A 27 2.37 4.35 2.51
N GLY A 28 1.73 4.32 1.34
CA GLY A 28 0.88 5.42 0.86
C GLY A 28 -0.27 5.73 1.82
N LEU A 29 -0.91 4.70 2.36
CA LEU A 29 -2.00 4.83 3.33
C LEU A 29 -1.52 5.45 4.65
N ILE A 30 -0.37 5.03 5.16
CA ILE A 30 0.22 5.63 6.37
C ILE A 30 0.57 7.11 6.08
N ALA A 31 1.22 7.39 4.96
CA ALA A 31 1.65 8.74 4.59
C ALA A 31 0.47 9.72 4.44
N ILE A 32 -0.60 9.33 3.74
CA ILE A 32 -1.78 10.20 3.58
C ILE A 32 -2.51 10.41 4.92
N THR A 33 -2.55 9.38 5.77
CA THR A 33 -3.21 9.47 7.08
C THR A 33 -2.46 10.43 7.99
N ILE A 34 -1.13 10.31 8.04
CA ILE A 34 -0.25 11.25 8.75
C ILE A 34 -0.43 12.68 8.20
N ALA A 35 -0.35 12.85 6.88
CA ALA A 35 -0.50 14.17 6.25
C ALA A 35 -1.88 14.81 6.53
N ALA A 36 -2.93 14.01 6.71
CA ALA A 36 -4.27 14.50 7.02
C ALA A 36 -4.49 14.77 8.53
N LEU A 37 -3.83 14.03 9.43
CA LEU A 37 -4.04 14.12 10.88
C LEU A 37 -3.13 15.14 11.58
N ILE A 38 -1.89 15.36 11.10
CA ILE A 38 -1.00 16.38 11.69
C ILE A 38 -1.64 17.78 11.72
N PRO A 39 -2.29 18.27 10.64
CA PRO A 39 -2.97 19.58 10.65
C PRO A 39 -4.09 19.70 11.68
N LEU A 40 -4.64 18.58 12.14
CA LEU A 40 -5.69 18.54 13.17
C LEU A 40 -5.12 18.66 14.60
N GLY A 41 -3.80 18.83 14.74
CA GLY A 41 -3.13 19.02 16.03
C GLY A 41 -2.84 17.71 16.78
N ILE A 42 -2.96 16.56 16.12
CA ILE A 42 -2.63 15.26 16.71
C ILE A 42 -1.11 15.05 16.64
N GLU A 43 -0.52 14.54 17.73
CA GLU A 43 0.90 14.28 17.80
C GLU A 43 1.33 13.24 16.76
N PHE A 44 2.38 13.58 15.99
CA PHE A 44 2.91 12.72 14.93
C PHE A 44 3.27 11.33 15.43
N HIS A 45 3.91 11.26 16.60
CA HIS A 45 4.41 10.01 17.15
C HIS A 45 3.28 9.02 17.47
N ASP A 46 2.17 9.51 18.02
CA ASP A 46 1.00 8.69 18.35
C ASP A 46 0.32 8.16 17.08
N VAL A 47 0.18 9.01 16.05
CA VAL A 47 -0.40 8.61 14.76
C VAL A 47 0.50 7.61 14.04
N GLU A 48 1.81 7.87 13.98
CA GLU A 48 2.78 7.00 13.33
C GLU A 48 2.77 5.61 13.96
N MET A 49 2.87 5.52 15.30
CA MET A 49 2.85 4.23 16.00
C MET A 49 1.54 3.47 15.77
N GLY A 50 0.39 4.14 15.89
CA GLY A 50 -0.90 3.52 15.63
C GLY A 50 -1.05 3.03 14.19
N MET A 51 -0.59 3.84 13.23
CA MET A 51 -0.66 3.52 11.81
C MET A 51 0.34 2.46 11.37
N LEU A 52 1.49 2.33 12.03
CA LEU A 52 2.43 1.22 11.80
C LEU A 52 1.85 -0.11 12.28
N MET A 53 1.18 -0.13 13.45
CA MET A 53 0.47 -1.32 13.94
C MET A 53 -0.65 -1.75 12.99
N LEU A 54 -1.49 -0.80 12.56
CA LEU A 54 -2.54 -1.06 11.57
C LEU A 54 -1.96 -1.43 10.20
N GLY A 55 -0.86 -0.77 9.82
CA GLY A 55 -0.17 -0.98 8.55
C GLY A 55 0.31 -2.41 8.40
N LEU A 56 0.81 -3.03 9.47
CA LEU A 56 1.15 -4.45 9.48
C LEU A 56 -0.06 -5.33 9.13
N LEU A 57 -1.21 -5.07 9.75
CA LEU A 57 -2.44 -5.85 9.53
C LEU A 57 -2.98 -5.66 8.11
N ILE A 58 -2.95 -4.43 7.61
CA ILE A 58 -3.35 -4.10 6.23
C ILE A 58 -2.41 -4.78 5.25
N TYR A 59 -1.09 -4.67 5.45
CA TYR A 59 -0.09 -5.31 4.60
C TYR A 59 -0.27 -6.83 4.56
N LEU A 60 -0.45 -7.46 5.73
CA LEU A 60 -0.68 -8.90 5.80
C LEU A 60 -1.97 -9.30 5.07
N SER A 61 -3.05 -8.54 5.26
CA SER A 61 -4.33 -8.80 4.59
C SER A 61 -4.20 -8.68 3.07
N LEU A 62 -3.52 -7.64 2.58
CA LEU A 62 -3.24 -7.44 1.15
C LEU A 62 -2.35 -8.55 0.58
N PHE A 63 -1.34 -8.98 1.34
CA PHE A 63 -0.46 -10.07 0.95
C PHE A 63 -1.22 -11.39 0.80
N LEU A 64 -2.05 -11.74 1.80
CA LEU A 64 -2.90 -12.94 1.75
C LEU A 64 -3.94 -12.86 0.64
N TRP A 65 -4.57 -11.69 0.47
CA TRP A 65 -5.52 -11.45 -0.62
C TRP A 65 -4.86 -11.59 -1.99
N GLY A 66 -3.59 -11.17 -2.10
CA GLY A 66 -2.82 -11.31 -3.33
C GLY A 66 -2.59 -12.77 -3.75
N MET A 67 -2.51 -13.67 -2.78
CA MET A 67 -2.45 -15.11 -3.01
C MET A 67 -3.82 -15.73 -3.31
N ALA A 68 -4.88 -15.21 -2.69
CA ALA A 68 -6.26 -15.70 -2.85
C ALA A 68 -6.93 -15.23 -4.16
N THR A 69 -6.41 -14.20 -4.81
CA THR A 69 -7.05 -13.58 -5.98
C THR A 69 -6.72 -14.29 -7.29
N ASP A 70 -7.75 -14.63 -8.07
CA ASP A 70 -7.56 -15.24 -9.39
C ASP A 70 -7.08 -14.24 -10.45
N LYS A 71 -7.49 -12.97 -10.33
CA LYS A 71 -7.23 -11.93 -11.34
C LYS A 71 -6.01 -11.07 -11.00
N LEU A 72 -4.89 -11.39 -11.63
CA LEU A 72 -3.62 -10.67 -11.45
C LEU A 72 -3.70 -9.16 -11.77
N ILE A 73 -4.49 -8.78 -12.78
CA ILE A 73 -4.61 -7.38 -13.21
C ILE A 73 -5.23 -6.49 -12.13
N TRP A 74 -6.20 -6.99 -11.37
CA TRP A 74 -6.87 -6.24 -10.31
C TRP A 74 -5.96 -6.05 -9.11
N LEU A 75 -5.14 -7.05 -8.81
CA LEU A 75 -4.12 -7.00 -7.78
C LEU A 75 -3.10 -5.89 -8.08
N TRP A 76 -2.59 -5.83 -9.31
CA TRP A 76 -1.70 -4.75 -9.73
C TRP A 76 -2.37 -3.38 -9.68
N LEU A 77 -3.58 -3.25 -10.25
CA LEU A 77 -4.30 -1.96 -10.28
C LEU A 77 -4.60 -1.42 -8.88
N ILE A 78 -5.03 -2.28 -7.95
CA ILE A 78 -5.43 -1.82 -6.62
C ILE A 78 -4.19 -1.53 -5.76
N LEU A 79 -3.18 -2.39 -5.79
CA LEU A 79 -1.99 -2.21 -4.97
C LEU A 79 -1.11 -1.06 -5.48
N PHE A 80 -0.74 -1.08 -6.75
CA PHE A 80 0.08 -0.01 -7.32
C PHE A 80 -0.72 1.26 -7.56
N GLY A 81 -1.93 1.14 -8.14
CA GLY A 81 -2.76 2.32 -8.39
C GLY A 81 -3.22 2.99 -7.10
N GLY A 82 -3.64 2.20 -6.10
CA GLY A 82 -3.98 2.71 -4.78
C GLY A 82 -2.79 3.35 -4.08
N GLY A 83 -1.65 2.67 -4.03
CA GLY A 83 -0.44 3.20 -3.39
C GLY A 83 0.05 4.51 -4.01
N VAL A 84 0.18 4.55 -5.35
CA VAL A 84 0.60 5.76 -6.07
C VAL A 84 -0.39 6.91 -5.84
N THR A 85 -1.70 6.64 -5.93
CA THR A 85 -2.72 7.68 -5.73
C THR A 85 -2.64 8.24 -4.31
N MET A 86 -2.50 7.38 -3.30
CA MET A 86 -2.37 7.80 -1.90
C MET A 86 -1.11 8.63 -1.66
N THR A 87 0.04 8.22 -2.22
CA THR A 87 1.30 8.99 -2.11
C THR A 87 1.21 10.35 -2.79
N VAL A 88 0.60 10.41 -3.97
CA VAL A 88 0.39 11.68 -4.69
C VAL A 88 -0.54 12.59 -3.89
N LEU A 89 -1.66 12.07 -3.38
CA LEU A 89 -2.58 12.85 -2.55
C LEU A 89 -1.92 13.35 -1.28
N ALA A 90 -1.12 12.52 -0.59
CA ALA A 90 -0.35 12.92 0.58
C ALA A 90 0.62 14.07 0.27
N SER A 91 1.30 13.99 -0.88
CA SER A 91 2.26 15.00 -1.33
C SER A 91 1.58 16.32 -1.67
N VAL A 92 0.42 16.27 -2.33
CA VAL A 92 -0.40 17.46 -2.64
C VAL A 92 -0.92 18.11 -1.36
N LEU A 93 -1.43 17.31 -0.41
CA LEU A 93 -1.86 17.80 0.90
C LEU A 93 -0.70 18.49 1.62
N GLN A 94 0.47 17.84 1.71
CA GLN A 94 1.63 18.43 2.35
C GLN A 94 2.08 19.74 1.68
N GLN A 95 2.04 19.81 0.35
CA GLN A 95 2.34 21.04 -0.39
C GLN A 95 1.34 22.16 -0.09
N SER A 96 0.05 21.85 0.01
CA SER A 96 -0.98 22.87 0.33
C SER A 96 -0.74 23.51 1.71
N PHE A 97 -0.38 22.72 2.72
CA PHE A 97 -0.03 23.24 4.04
C PHE A 97 1.28 24.04 4.06
N LEU A 98 2.29 23.60 3.30
CA LEU A 98 3.56 24.34 3.19
C LEU A 98 3.41 25.68 2.46
N GLN A 99 2.44 25.80 1.56
CA GLN A 99 2.19 27.02 0.78
C GLN A 99 1.28 28.04 1.48
N GLY A 100 0.77 27.74 2.68
CA GLY A 100 0.07 28.70 3.52
C GLY A 100 -1.26 29.22 2.96
N ILE A 101 -2.09 28.32 2.42
CA ILE A 101 -3.52 28.57 2.23
C ILE A 101 -4.24 28.16 3.51
#